data_AF-A0A4R6T6K2-F1
#
_entry.id   AF-A0A4R6T6K2-F1
#
_cell.length_a   1.000
_cell.length_b   1.000
_cell.length_c   1.000
_cell.angle_alpha   90.00
_cell.angle_beta   90.00
_cell.angle_gamma   90.00
#
_symmetry.space_group_name_H-M   'P 1'
#
loop_
_entity.id
_entity.type
_entity.pdbx_description
1 polymer ?
#
loop_
_entity_poly.entity_id
_entity_poly.type
_entity_poly.pdbx_seq_one_letter_code
_entity_poly.pdbx_strand_id
1 'polypeptide(L)'
;MNWIKSNYPTLIAFVFATLLVIGYFNTRFDERVFLGILGIMATMYLGTLRTRMEHDKLFKELFTDFNTKYDNQLNDLLNDLRANPERDLEPEETQMIFDYFNLCAEEYLWRKKGRIPSDVWEAWKAGIQSNLEIPQVRELFNKEAKDKKQEYLIMD
;
A
#
# COMPACT_ATOMS: atom_id res chain seq x y z
N MET A 1 -5.18 17.81 -11.11
CA MET A 1 -3.91 17.83 -10.34
C MET A 1 -3.12 16.51 -10.42
N ASN A 2 -3.76 15.33 -10.53
CA ASN A 2 -3.07 14.02 -10.46
C ASN A 2 -2.26 13.64 -11.72
N TRP A 3 -2.64 14.09 -12.91
CA TRP A 3 -1.94 13.74 -14.16
C TRP A 3 -0.50 14.28 -14.20
N ILE A 4 -0.29 15.52 -13.76
CA ILE A 4 1.05 16.14 -13.74
C ILE A 4 1.96 15.42 -12.71
N LYS A 5 1.44 15.07 -11.53
CA LYS A 5 2.19 14.30 -10.52
C LYS A 5 2.54 12.88 -10.99
N SER A 6 1.71 12.28 -11.84
CA SER A 6 2.03 10.98 -12.43
C SER A 6 3.09 11.10 -13.53
N ASN A 7 3.06 12.16 -14.34
CA ASN A 7 3.87 12.28 -15.55
C ASN A 7 5.09 13.20 -15.45
N TYR A 8 5.38 13.79 -14.28
CA TYR A 8 6.49 14.74 -14.14
C TYR A 8 7.87 14.20 -14.55
N PRO A 9 8.27 12.92 -14.34
CA PRO A 9 9.58 12.45 -14.77
C PRO A 9 9.68 12.40 -16.30
N THR A 10 8.58 12.08 -16.98
CA THR A 10 8.50 12.10 -18.44
C THR A 10 8.61 13.52 -18.98
N LEU A 11 7.94 14.49 -18.34
CA LEU A 11 8.07 15.90 -18.70
C LEU A 11 9.49 16.41 -18.49
N ILE A 12 10.12 16.07 -17.37
CA ILE A 12 11.50 16.42 -17.08
C ILE A 12 12.45 15.80 -18.12
N ALA A 13 12.32 14.51 -18.39
CA ALA A 13 13.15 13.82 -19.39
C ALA A 13 12.99 14.45 -20.78
N PHE A 14 11.77 14.84 -21.16
CA PHE A 14 11.50 15.52 -22.43
C PHE A 14 12.18 16.89 -22.52
N VAL A 15 12.12 17.69 -21.45
CA VAL A 15 12.80 19.00 -21.38
C VAL A 15 14.32 18.83 -21.49
N PHE A 16 14.91 17.89 -20.74
CA PHE A 16 16.34 17.62 -20.81
C PHE A 16 16.79 17.11 -22.19
N ALA A 17 16.03 16.20 -22.81
CA ALA A 17 16.31 15.73 -24.17
C ALA A 17 16.25 16.88 -25.19
N THR A 18 15.27 17.78 -25.06
CA THR A 18 15.13 18.95 -25.93
C THR A 18 16.31 19.91 -25.77
N LEU A 19 16.70 20.22 -24.54
CA LEU A 19 17.88 21.06 -24.26
C LEU A 19 19.17 20.42 -24.77
N LEU A 20 19.31 19.11 -24.66
CA LEU A 20 20.47 18.38 -25.19
C LEU A 20 20.57 18.53 -26.71
N VAL A 21 19.45 18.37 -27.42
CA VAL A 21 19.40 18.51 -28.88
C VAL A 21 19.72 19.95 -29.31
N ILE A 22 19.15 20.94 -28.64
CA ILE A 22 19.45 22.37 -28.90
C ILE A 22 20.94 22.65 -28.64
N GLY A 23 21.49 22.14 -27.54
CA GLY A 23 22.90 22.24 -27.21
C GLY A 23 23.78 21.66 -28.32
N TYR A 24 23.48 20.44 -28.77
CA TYR A 24 24.21 19.76 -29.84
C TYR A 24 24.32 20.62 -31.12
N PHE A 25 23.21 21.22 -31.57
CA PHE A 25 23.21 22.07 -32.76
C PHE A 25 23.97 23.39 -32.57
N ASN A 26 23.96 23.97 -31.37
CA ASN A 26 24.59 25.26 -31.10
C ASN A 26 26.08 25.18 -30.75
N THR A 27 26.52 24.14 -30.04
CA THR A 27 27.90 24.04 -29.52
C THR A 27 28.76 23.01 -30.25
N ARG A 28 28.21 22.27 -31.22
CA ARG A 28 28.89 21.19 -31.96
C ARG A 28 29.63 20.21 -31.04
N PHE A 29 28.90 19.65 -30.08
CA PHE A 29 29.40 18.59 -29.21
C PHE A 29 29.98 17.41 -30.00
N ASP A 30 31.00 16.76 -29.43
CA ASP A 30 31.50 15.48 -29.93
C ASP A 30 30.39 14.42 -29.90
N GLU A 31 30.24 13.67 -30.99
CA GLU A 31 29.19 12.66 -31.17
C GLU A 31 29.22 11.59 -30.07
N ARG A 32 30.41 11.23 -29.57
CA ARG A 32 30.56 10.21 -28.51
C ARG A 32 30.04 10.73 -27.18
N VAL A 33 30.29 12.00 -26.87
CA VAL A 33 29.79 12.65 -25.66
C VAL A 33 28.27 12.76 -25.72
N PHE A 34 27.73 13.15 -26.87
CA PHE A 34 26.28 13.24 -27.08
C PHE A 34 25.59 11.88 -26.90
N LEU A 35 26.10 10.83 -27.53
CA LEU A 35 25.57 9.46 -27.39
C LEU A 35 25.68 8.94 -25.96
N GLY A 36 26.76 9.25 -25.26
CA GLY A 36 26.93 8.90 -23.84
C GLY A 36 25.86 9.53 -22.95
N ILE A 37 25.58 10.82 -23.13
CA ILE A 37 24.56 11.52 -22.35
C ILE A 37 23.16 10.98 -22.67
N LEU A 38 22.85 10.72 -23.94
CA LEU A 38 21.59 10.06 -24.33
C LEU A 38 21.42 8.70 -23.65
N GLY A 39 22.46 7.87 -23.63
CA GLY A 39 22.44 6.57 -22.97
C GLY A 39 22.16 6.66 -21.46
N ILE A 40 22.79 7.62 -20.77
CA ILE A 40 22.56 7.86 -19.34
C ILE A 40 21.11 8.31 -19.09
N MET A 41 20.61 9.27 -19.88
CA MET A 41 19.24 9.76 -19.75
C MET A 41 18.21 8.65 -19.99
N ALA A 42 18.42 7.84 -21.03
CA ALA A 42 17.56 6.69 -21.33
C ALA A 42 17.57 5.67 -20.18
N THR A 43 18.75 5.36 -19.64
CA THR A 43 18.91 4.41 -18.53
C THR A 43 18.21 4.91 -17.27
N MET A 44 18.41 6.18 -16.90
CA MET A 44 17.73 6.79 -15.75
C MET A 44 16.21 6.79 -15.92
N TYR A 45 15.72 7.16 -17.11
CA TYR A 45 14.29 7.18 -17.40
C TYR A 45 13.67 5.77 -17.28
N LEU A 46 14.26 4.77 -17.92
CA LEU A 46 13.82 3.38 -17.84
C LEU A 46 13.89 2.84 -16.41
N GLY A 47 14.91 3.22 -15.64
CA GLY A 47 15.02 2.91 -14.21
C GLY A 47 13.84 3.43 -13.41
N THR A 48 13.48 4.72 -13.57
CA THR A 48 12.33 5.30 -12.87
C THR A 48 10.99 4.65 -13.25
N LEU A 49 10.82 4.29 -14.54
CA LEU A 49 9.63 3.59 -15.01
C LEU A 49 9.55 2.18 -14.38
N ARG A 50 10.67 1.46 -14.34
CA ARG A 50 10.75 0.14 -13.72
C ARG A 50 10.42 0.18 -12.23
N THR A 51 11.00 1.11 -11.48
CA THR A 51 10.67 1.27 -10.05
C THR A 51 9.19 1.51 -9.85
N ARG A 52 8.54 2.35 -10.66
CA ARG A 52 7.09 2.56 -10.57
C ARG A 52 6.28 1.29 -10.80
N MET A 53 6.62 0.53 -11.84
CA MET A 53 5.95 -0.75 -12.12
C MET A 53 6.14 -1.76 -10.97
N GLU A 54 7.32 -1.82 -10.36
CA GLU A 54 7.59 -2.68 -9.21
C GLU A 54 6.77 -2.26 -7.98
N HIS A 55 6.63 -0.95 -7.74
CA HIS A 55 5.75 -0.43 -6.69
C HIS A 55 4.28 -0.77 -6.94
N ASP A 56 3.79 -0.58 -8.16
CA ASP A 56 2.40 -0.90 -8.53
C ASP A 56 2.10 -2.40 -8.42
N LYS A 57 3.07 -3.24 -8.82
CA LYS A 57 2.98 -4.70 -8.68
C LYS A 57 2.94 -5.12 -7.22
N LEU A 58 3.83 -4.59 -6.38
CA LEU A 58 3.83 -4.88 -4.95
C LEU A 58 2.52 -4.44 -4.29
N PHE A 59 2.00 -3.27 -4.63
CA PHE A 59 0.69 -2.83 -4.14
C PHE A 59 -0.42 -3.80 -4.55
N LYS A 60 -0.46 -4.20 -5.83
CA LYS A 60 -1.45 -5.17 -6.32
C LYS A 60 -1.36 -6.50 -5.56
N GLU A 61 -0.15 -7.01 -5.34
CA GLU A 61 0.07 -8.25 -4.59
C GLU A 61 -0.44 -8.14 -3.15
N LEU A 62 -0.06 -7.08 -2.43
CA LEU A 62 -0.54 -6.82 -1.06
C LEU A 62 -2.07 -6.67 -1.01
N PHE A 63 -2.62 -5.88 -1.93
CA PHE A 63 -4.06 -5.64 -2.02
C PHE A 63 -4.82 -6.95 -2.27
N THR A 64 -4.36 -7.78 -3.20
CA THR A 64 -4.98 -9.08 -3.46
C THR A 64 -4.83 -10.03 -2.27
N ASP A 65 -3.66 -10.12 -1.65
CA ASP A 65 -3.40 -11.01 -0.52
C ASP A 65 -4.31 -10.68 0.68
N PHE A 66 -4.37 -9.41 1.08
CA PHE A 66 -5.20 -8.98 2.22
C PHE A 66 -6.69 -9.19 1.96
N ASN A 67 -7.19 -8.78 0.79
CA ASN A 67 -8.60 -8.99 0.46
C ASN A 67 -8.95 -10.48 0.39
N THR A 68 -8.04 -11.33 -0.11
CA THR A 68 -8.28 -12.78 -0.21
C THR A 68 -8.32 -13.43 1.17
N LYS A 69 -7.38 -13.06 2.06
CA LYS A 69 -7.41 -13.51 3.47
C LYS A 69 -8.69 -13.07 4.17
N TYR A 70 -9.07 -11.79 4.03
CA TYR A 70 -10.27 -11.25 4.64
C TYR A 70 -11.54 -11.95 4.13
N ASP A 71 -11.70 -12.05 2.81
CA ASP A 71 -12.91 -12.61 2.19
C ASP A 71 -13.08 -14.10 2.50
N ASN A 72 -12.00 -14.88 2.38
CA ASN A 72 -12.09 -16.34 2.55
C ASN A 72 -12.19 -16.79 4.01
N GLN A 73 -11.68 -16.00 4.95
CA GLN A 73 -11.50 -16.46 6.34
C GLN A 73 -12.27 -15.64 7.36
N LEU A 74 -12.59 -14.37 7.09
CA LEU A 74 -13.04 -13.46 8.15
C LEU A 74 -14.39 -12.82 7.84
N ASN A 75 -14.69 -12.57 6.57
CA ASN A 75 -15.87 -11.82 6.16
C ASN A 75 -17.18 -12.46 6.64
N ASP A 76 -17.36 -13.77 6.45
CA ASP A 76 -18.57 -14.48 6.86
C ASP A 76 -18.76 -14.46 8.39
N LEU A 77 -17.69 -14.73 9.15
CA LEU A 77 -17.71 -14.70 10.61
C LEU A 77 -18.07 -13.30 11.13
N LEU A 78 -17.41 -12.25 10.63
CA LEU A 78 -17.65 -10.88 11.07
C LEU A 78 -19.08 -10.42 10.73
N ASN A 79 -19.62 -10.85 9.58
CA ASN A 79 -21.00 -10.55 9.20
C ASN A 79 -22.01 -11.30 10.09
N ASP A 80 -21.75 -12.56 10.42
CA ASP A 80 -22.61 -13.33 11.34
C ASP A 80 -22.62 -12.73 12.75
N LEU A 81 -21.46 -12.41 13.32
CA LEU A 81 -21.36 -11.79 14.64
C LEU A 81 -22.03 -10.41 14.69
N ARG A 82 -21.96 -9.65 13.58
CA ARG A 82 -22.68 -8.37 13.45
C ARG A 82 -24.19 -8.58 13.45
N ALA A 83 -24.69 -9.64 12.82
CA ALA A 83 -26.11 -9.97 12.81
C ALA A 83 -26.59 -10.56 14.16
N ASN A 84 -25.71 -11.24 14.87
CA ASN A 84 -25.99 -11.97 16.12
C ASN A 84 -25.07 -11.50 17.27
N PRO A 85 -25.22 -10.27 17.79
CA PRO A 85 -24.28 -9.68 18.75
C PRO A 85 -24.27 -10.33 20.15
N GLU A 86 -25.29 -11.13 20.48
CA GLU A 86 -25.40 -11.85 21.77
C GLU A 86 -24.82 -13.27 21.72
N ARG A 87 -24.36 -13.71 20.54
CA ARG A 87 -23.80 -15.05 20.34
C ARG A 87 -22.40 -15.15 20.95
N ASP A 88 -22.15 -16.23 21.67
CA ASP A 88 -20.80 -16.57 22.15
C ASP A 88 -19.92 -17.12 21.01
N LEU A 89 -18.62 -16.83 21.09
CA LEU A 89 -17.63 -17.32 20.14
C LEU A 89 -17.27 -18.77 20.43
N GLU A 90 -17.22 -19.58 19.38
CA GLU A 90 -16.54 -20.87 19.45
C GLU A 90 -15.02 -20.68 19.59
N PRO A 91 -14.28 -21.67 20.12
CA PRO A 91 -12.82 -21.58 20.25
C PRO A 91 -12.10 -21.30 18.93
N GLU A 92 -12.59 -21.87 17.82
CA GLU A 92 -12.05 -21.66 16.48
C GLU A 92 -12.30 -20.22 15.99
N GLU A 93 -13.49 -19.67 16.25
CA GLU A 93 -13.85 -18.30 15.88
C GLU A 93 -13.06 -17.26 16.67
N THR A 94 -12.75 -17.57 17.93
CA THR A 94 -11.83 -16.76 18.75
C THR A 94 -10.46 -16.67 18.09
N GLN A 95 -9.93 -17.79 17.58
CA GLN A 95 -8.66 -17.80 16.85
C GLN A 95 -8.74 -16.99 15.55
N MET A 96 -9.85 -17.10 14.81
CA MET A 96 -10.08 -16.31 13.59
C MET A 96 -10.09 -14.80 13.87
N ILE A 97 -10.62 -14.35 15.02
CA ILE A 97 -10.55 -12.93 15.41
C ILE A 97 -9.12 -12.50 15.73
N PHE A 98 -8.30 -13.37 16.35
CA PHE A 98 -6.87 -13.05 16.51
C PHE A 98 -6.14 -12.97 15.16
N ASP A 99 -6.48 -13.85 14.21
CA ASP A 99 -5.95 -13.80 12.85
C ASP A 99 -6.38 -12.51 12.13
N TYR A 100 -7.60 -12.02 12.39
CA TYR A 100 -8.05 -10.71 11.94
C TYR A 100 -7.19 -9.56 12.50
N PHE A 101 -6.86 -9.58 13.80
CA PHE A 101 -5.98 -8.55 14.37
C PHE A 101 -4.57 -8.58 13.77
N ASN A 102 -4.04 -9.78 13.53
CA ASN A 102 -2.76 -9.96 12.83
C ASN A 102 -2.82 -9.38 11.41
N LEU A 103 -3.90 -9.64 10.66
CA LEU A 103 -4.12 -9.06 9.34
C LEU A 103 -4.13 -7.52 9.38
N CYS A 104 -4.86 -6.92 10.33
CA CYS A 104 -4.90 -5.46 10.49
C CYS A 104 -3.51 -4.88 10.82
N ALA A 105 -2.71 -5.60 11.62
CA ALA A 105 -1.34 -5.20 11.93
C ALA A 105 -0.41 -5.28 10.71
N GLU A 106 -0.56 -6.32 9.87
CA GLU A 106 0.15 -6.43 8.59
C GLU A 106 -0.20 -5.26 7.67
N GLU A 107 -1.49 -4.95 7.48
CA GLU A 107 -1.95 -3.83 6.67
C GLU A 107 -1.36 -2.50 7.15
N TYR A 108 -1.39 -2.25 8.46
CA TYR A 108 -0.81 -1.05 9.06
C TYR A 108 0.72 -0.97 8.87
N LEU A 109 1.44 -2.09 8.99
CA LEU A 109 2.88 -2.13 8.72
C LEU A 109 3.20 -1.69 7.29
N TRP A 110 2.45 -2.18 6.31
CA TRP A 110 2.65 -1.81 4.91
C TRP A 110 2.22 -0.37 4.60
N ARG A 111 1.19 0.13 5.30
CA ARG A 111 0.83 1.55 5.26
C ARG A 111 1.95 2.43 5.81
N LYS A 112 2.59 2.05 6.93
CA LYS A 112 3.73 2.77 7.52
C LYS A 112 4.94 2.77 6.57
N LYS A 113 5.13 1.70 5.81
CA LYS A 113 6.14 1.60 4.75
C LYS A 113 5.79 2.38 3.46
N GLY A 114 4.66 3.07 3.42
CA GLY A 114 4.22 3.85 2.26
C GLY A 114 3.85 2.99 1.04
N ARG A 115 3.46 1.72 1.26
CA ARG A 115 3.09 0.80 0.18
C ARG A 115 1.59 0.74 -0.08
N ILE A 116 0.79 1.23 0.85
CA ILE A 116 -0.67 1.33 0.71
C ILE A 116 -1.03 2.80 0.42
N PRO A 117 -1.72 3.08 -0.70
CA PRO A 117 -2.27 4.40 -1.00
C PRO A 117 -3.15 4.93 0.14
N SER A 118 -3.14 6.24 0.37
CA SER A 118 -3.83 6.82 1.52
C SER A 118 -5.35 6.65 1.44
N ASP A 119 -5.94 6.79 0.26
CA ASP A 119 -7.36 6.55 0.00
C ASP A 119 -7.78 5.11 0.29
N VAL A 120 -6.96 4.13 -0.11
CA VAL A 120 -7.18 2.71 0.22
C VAL A 120 -7.10 2.48 1.72
N TRP A 121 -6.09 3.06 2.38
CA TRP A 121 -5.93 2.93 3.82
C TRP A 121 -7.09 3.52 4.62
N GLU A 122 -7.61 4.69 4.22
CA GLU A 122 -8.77 5.27 4.92
C GLU A 122 -10.00 4.37 4.81
N ALA A 123 -10.21 3.70 3.67
CA ALA A 123 -11.29 2.72 3.52
C ALA A 123 -11.10 1.50 4.44
N TRP A 124 -9.89 0.94 4.49
CA TRP A 124 -9.57 -0.19 5.36
C TRP A 124 -9.69 0.18 6.84
N LYS A 125 -9.15 1.34 7.24
CA LYS A 125 -9.27 1.87 8.61
C LYS A 125 -10.72 2.01 9.03
N ALA A 126 -11.60 2.52 8.15
CA ALA A 126 -13.03 2.61 8.44
C ALA A 126 -13.67 1.23 8.62
N GLY A 127 -13.30 0.24 7.80
CA GLY A 127 -13.71 -1.16 7.96
C GLY A 127 -13.27 -1.75 9.30
N ILE A 128 -12.02 -1.51 9.70
CA ILE A 128 -11.47 -1.95 10.99
C ILE A 128 -12.24 -1.33 12.16
N GLN A 129 -12.48 -0.02 12.10
CA GLN A 129 -13.26 0.68 13.11
C GLN A 129 -14.69 0.12 13.22
N SER A 130 -15.35 -0.17 12.10
CA SER A 130 -16.67 -0.79 12.10
C SER A 130 -16.66 -2.21 12.67
N ASN A 131 -15.64 -3.02 12.39
CA ASN A 131 -15.53 -4.37 12.94
C ASN A 131 -15.25 -4.34 14.46
N LEU A 132 -14.55 -3.33 14.97
CA LEU A 132 -14.35 -3.10 16.41
C LEU A 132 -15.64 -2.65 17.14
N GLU A 133 -16.73 -2.41 16.43
CA GLU A 133 -18.05 -2.19 17.03
C GLU A 133 -18.77 -3.50 17.39
N ILE A 134 -18.32 -4.63 16.84
CA ILE A 134 -18.83 -5.96 17.17
C ILE A 134 -18.41 -6.29 18.62
N PRO A 135 -19.35 -6.60 19.54
CA PRO A 135 -19.04 -6.78 20.96
C PRO A 135 -17.96 -7.81 21.25
N GLN A 136 -18.04 -8.97 20.59
CA GLN A 136 -17.11 -10.08 20.76
C GLN A 136 -15.69 -9.71 20.28
N VAL A 137 -15.59 -9.03 19.14
CA VAL A 137 -14.32 -8.53 18.60
C VAL A 137 -13.72 -7.49 19.55
N ARG A 138 -14.52 -6.52 20.00
CA ARG A 138 -14.07 -5.49 20.94
C ARG A 138 -13.59 -6.07 22.26
N GLU A 139 -14.28 -7.08 22.78
CA GLU A 139 -13.89 -7.73 24.02
C GLU A 139 -12.52 -8.41 23.89
N LEU A 140 -12.30 -9.18 22.82
CA LEU A 140 -11.02 -9.82 22.55
C LEU A 140 -9.90 -8.80 22.33
N PHE A 141 -10.17 -7.72 21.58
CA PHE A 141 -9.21 -6.62 21.40
C PHE A 141 -8.77 -6.01 22.73
N ASN A 142 -9.73 -5.74 23.63
CA ASN A 142 -9.45 -5.18 24.94
C ASN A 142 -8.68 -6.13 25.86
N LYS A 143 -8.86 -7.45 25.70
CA LYS A 143 -8.05 -8.46 26.40
C LYS A 143 -6.62 -8.45 25.89
N GLU A 144 -6.41 -8.52 24.58
CA GLU A 144 -5.06 -8.52 24.00
C GLU A 144 -4.28 -7.23 24.27
N ALA A 145 -4.95 -6.07 24.25
CA ALA A 145 -4.35 -4.78 24.55
C ALA A 145 -3.83 -4.65 25.99
N LYS A 146 -4.40 -5.41 26.93
CA LYS A 146 -3.94 -5.44 28.32
C LYS A 146 -2.73 -6.36 28.53
N ASP A 147 -2.63 -7.43 27.74
CA ASP A 147 -1.61 -8.46 27.92
C ASP A 147 -0.28 -8.15 27.19
N LYS A 148 -0.28 -7.31 26.15
CA LYS A 148 0.93 -6.94 25.39
C LYS A 148 1.22 -5.44 25.48
N LYS A 149 2.47 -5.06 25.81
CA LYS A 149 2.98 -3.69 25.61
C LYS A 149 2.87 -3.34 24.12
N GLN A 150 1.96 -2.43 23.83
CA GLN A 150 1.48 -2.05 22.51
C GLN A 150 2.53 -1.31 21.67
N GLU A 151 3.26 -2.00 20.78
CA GLU A 151 3.96 -1.31 19.68
C GLU A 151 3.20 -1.37 18.34
N TYR A 152 2.15 -2.18 18.24
CA TYR A 152 1.44 -2.44 16.98
C TYR A 152 -0.09 -2.35 17.04
N LEU A 153 -0.67 -1.97 18.18
CA LEU A 153 -2.13 -1.83 18.29
C LEU A 153 -2.57 -0.49 17.70
N ILE A 154 -2.79 -0.55 16.39
CA ILE A 154 -3.74 0.18 15.54
C ILE A 154 -4.33 1.45 16.18
N MET A 155 -4.08 2.58 15.51
CA MET A 155 -4.70 3.90 15.70
C MET A 155 -3.95 4.86 16.64
N ASP A 156 -2.81 5.37 16.17
CA ASP A 156 -2.57 6.82 16.21
C ASP A 156 -3.05 7.42 14.87
#